data_AF-A0A314YKA1-F1
#
_entry.id   AF-A0A314YKA1-F1
#
_cell.length_a   1.000
_cell.length_b   1.000
_cell.length_c   1.000
_cell.angle_alpha   90.00
_cell.angle_beta   90.00
_cell.angle_gamma   90.00
#
_symmetry.space_group_name_H-M   'P 1'
#
loop_
_entity.id
_entity.type
_entity.pdbx_description
1 polymer ?
#
loop_
_entity_poly.entity_id
_entity_poly.type
_entity_poly.pdbx_seq_one_letter_code
_entity_poly.pdbx_strand_id
1 'polypeptide(L)'
;MLVGGSNSFIHALLVDGFEPGSNVFEPGFNGSVSSKLRYNCCFLWVDVSLAVLTEYLCKRVDEMLDSGMLDELAEFCDPDRQDEDESTALRKAIGVPEFTRYFKKYPPQGRGGEGDDRERREAYEEAVRAIKDNTCQLAKRQIGKILRLKGGGWDLRRLDATDAFRAVVATTSSDEDDGKRWSEIWERQVVKPSVKVVKRFLEE
;
A
#
# COMPACT_ATOMS: atom_id res chain seq x y z
N MET A 1 -19.28 -3.65 4.72
CA MET A 1 -18.32 -2.70 4.10
C MET A 1 -17.02 -3.44 3.86
N LEU A 2 -16.51 -3.45 2.62
CA LEU A 2 -15.24 -4.06 2.27
C LEU A 2 -14.16 -2.97 2.20
N VAL A 3 -13.04 -3.15 2.90
CA VAL A 3 -11.92 -2.20 2.90
C VAL A 3 -10.63 -2.96 2.60
N GLY A 4 -9.89 -2.53 1.58
CA GLY A 4 -8.63 -3.16 1.21
C GLY A 4 -8.10 -2.70 -0.15
N GLY A 5 -6.81 -2.98 -0.41
CA GLY A 5 -6.12 -2.64 -1.67
C GLY A 5 -5.78 -3.85 -2.56
N SER A 6 -6.14 -5.06 -2.14
CA SER A 6 -5.88 -6.30 -2.89
C SER A 6 -6.94 -6.51 -3.97
N ASN A 7 -6.77 -5.83 -5.11
CA ASN A 7 -7.71 -5.87 -6.24
C ASN A 7 -8.07 -7.29 -6.73
N SER A 8 -7.13 -8.24 -6.65
CA SER A 8 -7.39 -9.65 -7.00
C SER A 8 -8.43 -10.30 -6.06
N PHE A 9 -8.34 -10.03 -4.76
CA PHE A 9 -9.27 -10.57 -3.77
C PHE A 9 -10.63 -9.88 -3.88
N ILE A 10 -10.64 -8.55 -4.06
CA ILE A 10 -11.86 -7.77 -4.29
C ILE A 10 -12.58 -8.27 -5.53
N HIS A 11 -11.87 -8.46 -6.64
CA HIS A 11 -12.43 -9.01 -7.88
C HIS A 11 -13.00 -10.41 -7.66
N ALA A 12 -12.21 -11.34 -7.09
CA ALA A 12 -12.65 -12.71 -6.85
C ALA A 12 -13.89 -12.82 -5.96
N LEU A 13 -14.05 -11.90 -5.01
CA LEU A 13 -15.21 -11.84 -4.13
C LEU A 13 -16.46 -11.30 -4.84
N LEU A 14 -16.30 -10.28 -5.69
CA LEU A 14 -17.43 -9.50 -6.20
C LEU A 14 -17.93 -9.93 -7.57
N VAL A 15 -17.13 -10.57 -8.43
CA VAL A 15 -17.60 -10.97 -9.77
C VAL A 15 -18.49 -12.21 -9.75
N ASP A 16 -19.56 -12.19 -10.55
CA ASP A 16 -20.56 -13.27 -10.60
C ASP A 16 -19.93 -14.64 -10.94
N GLY A 17 -19.28 -14.74 -12.09
CA GLY A 17 -18.47 -15.89 -12.49
C GLY A 17 -16.98 -15.65 -12.28
N PHE A 18 -16.41 -16.21 -11.21
CA PHE A 18 -14.96 -16.20 -11.00
C PHE A 18 -14.36 -17.51 -11.53
N GLU A 19 -13.41 -17.41 -12.45
CA GLU A 19 -12.66 -18.56 -12.96
C GLU A 19 -11.39 -18.78 -12.12
N PRO A 20 -11.28 -19.90 -11.37
CA PRO A 20 -10.08 -20.22 -10.62
C PRO A 20 -8.87 -20.35 -11.57
N GLY A 21 -7.78 -19.64 -11.25
CA GLY A 21 -6.55 -19.63 -12.06
C GLY A 21 -6.48 -18.52 -13.11
N SER A 22 -7.55 -17.75 -13.31
CA SER A 22 -7.53 -16.56 -14.17
C SER A 22 -7.33 -15.30 -13.32
N ASN A 23 -6.22 -14.58 -13.54
CA ASN A 23 -5.97 -13.30 -12.88
C ASN A 23 -6.05 -12.17 -13.90
N VAL A 24 -7.18 -11.45 -13.89
CA VAL A 24 -7.44 -10.34 -14.80
C VAL A 24 -6.43 -9.19 -14.69
N PHE A 25 -5.59 -9.20 -13.65
CA PHE A 25 -4.56 -8.20 -13.40
C PHE A 25 -3.15 -8.66 -13.79
N GLU A 26 -2.99 -9.86 -14.36
CA GLU A 26 -1.69 -10.33 -14.83
C GLU A 26 -1.22 -9.57 -16.08
N PRO A 27 0.10 -9.33 -16.20
CA PRO A 27 0.69 -8.79 -17.42
C PRO A 27 0.34 -9.69 -18.61
N GLY A 28 -0.15 -9.12 -19.71
CA GLY A 28 -0.53 -9.86 -20.91
C GLY A 28 -1.95 -10.43 -20.92
N PHE A 29 -2.74 -10.23 -19.86
CA PHE A 29 -4.16 -10.57 -19.91
C PHE A 29 -4.91 -9.61 -20.85
N ASN A 30 -5.40 -10.14 -21.98
CA ASN A 30 -6.11 -9.39 -23.03
C ASN A 30 -7.65 -9.42 -22.89
N GLY A 31 -8.18 -10.13 -21.89
CA GLY A 31 -9.62 -10.21 -21.64
C GLY A 31 -10.19 -8.96 -20.96
N SER A 32 -11.50 -8.73 -21.15
CA SER A 32 -12.25 -7.71 -20.41
C SER A 32 -12.55 -8.18 -18.98
N VAL A 33 -12.48 -7.27 -18.02
CA VAL A 33 -12.98 -7.52 -16.65
C VAL A 33 -14.51 -7.63 -16.71
N SER A 34 -15.09 -8.61 -15.99
CA SER A 34 -16.55 -8.75 -15.91
C SER A 34 -17.18 -7.56 -15.19
N SER A 35 -18.21 -6.98 -15.79
CA SER A 35 -19.05 -5.95 -15.17
C SER A 35 -20.18 -6.54 -14.30
N LYS A 36 -20.43 -7.85 -14.39
CA LYS A 36 -21.47 -8.53 -13.62
C LYS A 36 -20.96 -8.86 -12.22
N LEU A 37 -21.62 -8.30 -11.23
CA LEU A 37 -21.27 -8.44 -9.81
C LEU A 37 -22.29 -9.32 -9.09
N ARG A 38 -21.82 -10.09 -8.11
CA ARG A 38 -22.64 -10.94 -7.22
C ARG A 38 -23.56 -10.14 -6.30
N TYR A 39 -23.17 -8.91 -6.00
CA TYR A 39 -23.85 -8.04 -5.04
C TYR A 39 -24.14 -6.69 -5.68
N ASN A 40 -25.16 -6.01 -5.17
CA ASN A 40 -25.33 -4.59 -5.45
C ASN A 40 -24.20 -3.82 -4.72
N CYS A 41 -23.23 -3.30 -5.47
CA CYS A 41 -22.02 -2.71 -4.91
C CYS A 41 -21.98 -1.19 -5.11
N CYS A 42 -21.63 -0.48 -4.04
CA CYS A 42 -21.25 0.93 -4.09
C CYS A 42 -19.73 1.05 -3.91
N PHE A 43 -19.03 1.46 -4.96
CA PHE A 43 -17.57 1.58 -4.94
C PHE A 43 -17.14 3.00 -4.64
N LEU A 44 -16.50 3.19 -3.49
CA LEU A 44 -15.78 4.42 -3.16
C LEU A 44 -14.30 4.20 -3.47
N TRP A 45 -13.75 5.02 -4.37
CA TRP A 45 -12.32 5.00 -4.70
C TRP A 45 -11.68 6.28 -4.20
N VAL A 46 -10.91 6.18 -3.11
CA VAL A 46 -10.07 7.28 -2.62
C VAL A 46 -8.82 7.36 -3.50
N ASP A 47 -8.73 8.43 -4.27
CA ASP A 47 -7.67 8.71 -5.23
C ASP A 47 -6.75 9.80 -4.71
N VAL A 48 -5.45 9.66 -4.96
CA VAL A 48 -4.42 10.63 -4.56
C VAL A 48 -3.45 10.76 -5.73
N SER A 49 -3.10 12.00 -6.10
CA SER A 49 -2.11 12.22 -7.15
C SER A 49 -0.81 11.46 -6.85
N LEU A 50 -0.25 10.83 -7.88
CA LEU A 50 0.90 9.94 -7.70
C LEU A 50 2.12 10.64 -7.09
N ALA A 51 2.36 11.92 -7.42
CA ALA A 51 3.46 12.69 -6.86
C ALA A 51 3.32 12.85 -5.33
N VAL A 52 2.16 13.30 -4.87
CA VAL A 52 1.87 13.48 -3.44
C VAL A 52 1.84 12.13 -2.71
N LEU A 53 1.28 11.09 -3.34
CA LEU A 53 1.25 9.76 -2.76
C LEU A 53 2.66 9.18 -2.58
N THR A 54 3.55 9.37 -3.55
CA THR A 54 4.95 8.95 -3.45
C THR A 54 5.66 9.63 -2.27
N GLU A 55 5.51 10.94 -2.12
CA GLU A 55 6.09 11.68 -0.99
C GLU A 55 5.55 11.17 0.35
N TYR A 56 4.24 10.99 0.45
CA TYR A 56 3.61 10.45 1.66
C TYR A 56 4.09 9.02 1.99
N LEU A 57 4.19 8.14 0.99
CA LEU A 57 4.64 6.77 1.21
C LEU A 57 6.10 6.71 1.68
N CYS A 58 6.97 7.58 1.17
CA CYS A 58 8.34 7.70 1.65
C CYS A 58 8.38 8.12 3.12
N LYS A 59 7.62 9.17 3.49
CA LYS A 59 7.50 9.66 4.87
C LYS A 59 6.96 8.56 5.79
N ARG A 60 5.92 7.83 5.37
CA ARG A 60 5.33 6.74 6.15
C ARG A 60 6.32 5.60 6.40
N VAL A 61 7.20 5.29 5.45
CA VAL A 61 8.25 4.28 5.67
C VAL A 61 9.24 4.74 6.73
N ASP A 62 9.62 6.02 6.72
CA ASP A 62 10.46 6.59 7.78
C ASP A 62 9.77 6.50 9.15
N GLU A 63 8.50 6.90 9.24
CA GLU A 63 7.69 6.78 10.46
C GLU A 63 7.56 5.33 10.95
N MET A 64 7.44 4.36 10.04
CA MET A 64 7.38 2.93 10.38
C MET A 64 8.72 2.44 10.98
N LEU A 65 9.85 2.88 10.41
CA LEU A 65 11.18 2.55 10.93
C LEU A 65 11.39 3.18 12.31
N ASP A 66 11.03 4.45 12.47
CA ASP A 66 11.09 5.16 13.76
C ASP A 66 10.19 4.52 14.83
N SER A 67 9.12 3.85 14.41
CA SER A 67 8.18 3.14 15.30
C SER A 67 8.57 1.69 15.62
N GLY A 68 9.73 1.21 15.15
CA GLY A 68 10.25 -0.13 15.49
C GLY A 68 10.09 -1.21 14.41
N MET A 69 9.78 -0.86 13.15
CA MET A 69 9.70 -1.84 12.06
C MET A 69 10.98 -2.68 11.91
N LEU A 70 12.17 -2.10 12.17
CA LEU A 70 13.42 -2.84 12.08
C LEU A 70 13.51 -3.96 13.12
N ASP A 71 13.07 -3.68 14.35
CA ASP A 71 13.11 -4.62 15.47
C ASP A 71 12.12 -5.77 15.22
N GLU A 72 10.91 -5.46 14.76
CA GLU A 72 9.91 -6.45 14.36
C GLU A 72 10.47 -7.38 13.26
N LEU A 73 11.16 -6.82 12.26
CA LEU A 73 11.75 -7.59 11.18
C LEU A 73 12.97 -8.40 11.63
N ALA A 74 13.73 -7.94 12.61
CA ALA A 74 14.85 -8.69 13.18
C ALA A 74 14.37 -9.93 13.93
N GLU A 75 13.22 -9.85 14.63
CA GLU A 75 12.58 -11.00 15.27
C GLU A 75 11.91 -11.94 14.25
N PHE A 76 11.31 -11.38 13.20
CA PHE A 76 10.61 -12.16 12.18
C PHE A 76 11.57 -12.91 11.24
N CYS A 77 12.69 -12.29 10.87
CA CYS A 77 13.69 -12.85 9.97
C CYS A 77 14.64 -13.78 10.74
N ASP A 78 14.12 -14.90 11.22
CA ASP A 78 14.94 -15.97 11.80
C ASP A 78 15.81 -16.62 10.70
N PRO A 79 17.15 -16.47 10.74
CA PRO A 79 18.04 -17.00 9.72
C PRO A 79 18.04 -18.53 9.67
N ASP A 80 17.55 -19.23 10.71
CA ASP A 80 17.51 -20.69 10.76
C ASP A 80 16.26 -21.29 10.09
N ARG A 81 15.28 -20.45 9.68
CA ARG A 81 14.04 -20.86 9.00
C ARG A 81 14.09 -20.71 7.48
N GLN A 82 15.26 -20.91 6.89
CA GLN A 82 15.55 -20.62 5.48
C GLN A 82 14.95 -21.60 4.46
N ASP A 83 14.51 -22.80 4.89
CA ASP A 83 13.97 -23.82 3.99
C ASP A 83 12.44 -23.78 3.80
N GLU A 84 11.74 -22.88 4.47
CA GLU A 84 10.31 -22.66 4.24
C GLU A 84 10.11 -21.63 3.12
N ASP A 85 9.86 -22.16 1.93
CA ASP A 85 9.41 -21.52 0.69
C ASP A 85 9.12 -20.01 0.85
N GLU A 86 9.99 -19.16 0.28
CA GLU A 86 9.86 -17.69 0.21
C GLU A 86 8.51 -17.23 -0.39
N SER A 87 7.71 -18.19 -0.86
CA SER A 87 6.34 -18.05 -1.36
C SER A 87 5.26 -17.89 -0.28
N THR A 88 5.56 -18.12 1.01
CA THR A 88 4.57 -17.99 2.11
C THR A 88 4.02 -16.56 2.20
N ALA A 89 2.69 -16.43 2.31
CA ALA A 89 1.95 -15.20 2.04
C ALA A 89 2.46 -13.96 2.82
N LEU A 90 2.91 -14.14 4.07
CA LEU A 90 3.41 -13.04 4.91
C LEU A 90 4.84 -12.61 4.54
N ARG A 91 5.68 -13.53 4.05
CA ARG A 91 7.07 -13.22 3.62
C ARG A 91 7.12 -12.34 2.36
N LYS A 92 6.00 -12.19 1.65
CA LYS A 92 5.83 -11.27 0.51
C LYS A 92 5.60 -9.82 0.92
N ALA A 93 5.43 -9.52 2.21
CA ALA A 93 5.23 -8.16 2.68
C ALA A 93 6.48 -7.31 2.35
N ILE A 94 6.26 -6.13 1.78
CA ILE A 94 7.34 -5.15 1.52
C ILE A 94 7.97 -4.78 2.86
N GLY A 95 9.29 -4.84 2.95
CA GLY A 95 10.06 -4.76 4.18
C GLY A 95 10.77 -6.07 4.49
N VAL A 96 10.07 -7.20 4.35
CA VAL A 96 10.61 -8.52 4.69
C VAL A 96 11.76 -8.93 3.75
N PRO A 97 11.60 -9.02 2.42
CA PRO A 97 12.70 -9.46 1.56
C PRO A 97 13.87 -8.47 1.55
N GLU A 98 13.59 -7.16 1.67
CA GLU A 98 14.61 -6.12 1.74
C GLU A 98 15.48 -6.27 2.99
N PHE A 99 14.87 -6.38 4.17
CA PHE A 99 15.63 -6.55 5.41
C PHE A 99 16.15 -7.98 5.62
N THR A 100 15.53 -9.01 5.04
CA THR A 100 16.11 -10.36 5.01
C THR A 100 17.48 -10.34 4.34
N ARG A 101 17.64 -9.62 3.22
CA ARG A 101 18.94 -9.46 2.55
C ARG A 101 19.94 -8.70 3.41
N TYR A 102 19.48 -7.68 4.14
CA TYR A 102 20.32 -6.93 5.08
C TYR A 102 20.80 -7.81 6.25
N PHE A 103 19.89 -8.52 6.94
CA PHE A 103 20.20 -9.37 8.08
C PHE A 103 21.08 -10.58 7.71
N LYS A 104 21.00 -11.08 6.47
CA LYS A 104 21.94 -12.09 5.95
C LYS A 104 23.39 -11.61 5.96
N LYS A 105 23.64 -10.32 5.70
CA LYS A 105 24.99 -9.73 5.75
C LYS A 105 25.34 -9.23 7.16
N TYR A 106 24.36 -8.70 7.89
CA TYR A 106 24.52 -8.08 9.20
C TYR A 106 23.50 -8.62 10.21
N PRO A 107 23.75 -9.81 10.79
CA PRO A 107 22.80 -10.44 11.70
C PRO A 107 22.61 -9.59 12.97
N PRO A 108 21.42 -9.58 13.59
CA PRO A 108 21.13 -8.76 14.77
C PRO A 108 22.07 -9.01 15.96
N GLN A 109 22.65 -10.21 16.04
CA GLN A 109 23.48 -10.69 17.15
C GLN A 109 25.00 -10.54 16.89
N GLY A 110 25.41 -10.10 15.70
CA GLY A 110 26.83 -9.95 15.33
C GLY A 110 27.41 -8.59 15.78
N ARG A 111 28.52 -8.60 16.53
CA ARG A 111 29.30 -7.38 16.78
C ARG A 111 30.15 -7.04 15.55
N GLY A 112 29.88 -5.91 14.92
CA GLY A 112 30.70 -5.36 13.84
C GLY A 112 32.00 -4.73 14.37
N GLY A 113 33.09 -4.86 13.61
CA GLY A 113 34.33 -4.10 13.81
C GLY A 113 34.25 -2.71 13.19
N GLU A 114 35.17 -1.78 13.50
CA GLU A 114 35.08 -0.35 13.11
C GLU A 114 34.98 -0.07 11.58
N GLY A 115 35.36 -1.02 10.71
CA GLY A 115 35.15 -0.93 9.25
C GLY A 115 33.79 -1.44 8.76
N ASP A 116 33.09 -2.19 9.61
CA ASP A 116 31.78 -2.79 9.37
C ASP A 116 30.66 -1.73 9.38
N ASP A 117 30.83 -0.67 10.19
CA ASP A 117 29.78 0.33 10.43
C ASP A 117 29.40 1.14 9.20
N ARG A 118 30.38 1.47 8.34
CA ARG A 118 30.09 2.22 7.11
C ARG A 118 29.34 1.35 6.09
N GLU A 119 29.83 0.15 5.81
CA GLU A 119 29.17 -0.76 4.87
C GLU A 119 27.79 -1.19 5.39
N ARG A 120 27.66 -1.39 6.69
CA ARG A 120 26.39 -1.71 7.35
C ARG A 120 25.37 -0.59 7.17
N ARG A 121 25.79 0.66 7.37
CA ARG A 121 24.93 1.83 7.13
C ARG A 121 24.53 1.92 5.66
N GLU A 122 25.46 1.74 4.72
CA GLU A 122 25.16 1.78 3.29
C GLU A 122 24.17 0.68 2.88
N ALA A 123 24.30 -0.53 3.43
CA ALA A 123 23.35 -1.62 3.18
C ALA A 123 21.98 -1.39 3.81
N TYR A 124 21.93 -0.78 5.00
CA TYR A 124 20.68 -0.36 5.62
C TYR A 124 19.96 0.68 4.75
N GLU A 125 20.68 1.72 4.30
CA GLU A 125 20.13 2.75 3.41
C GLU A 125 19.70 2.18 2.05
N GLU A 126 20.37 1.16 1.52
CA GLU A 126 19.90 0.41 0.34
C GLU A 126 18.57 -0.30 0.61
N ALA A 127 18.44 -1.01 1.73
CA ALA A 127 17.21 -1.70 2.09
C ALA A 127 16.03 -0.71 2.27
N VAL A 128 16.25 0.41 2.96
CA VAL A 128 15.22 1.45 3.14
C VAL A 128 14.80 2.06 1.80
N ARG A 129 15.76 2.37 0.90
CA ARG A 129 15.44 2.86 -0.45
C ARG A 129 14.62 1.84 -1.24
N ALA A 130 14.99 0.56 -1.17
CA ALA A 130 14.25 -0.51 -1.84
C ALA A 130 12.81 -0.62 -1.33
N ILE A 131 12.57 -0.49 -0.02
CA ILE A 131 11.22 -0.49 0.56
C ILE A 131 10.39 0.67 0.03
N LYS A 132 10.95 1.88 0.01
CA LYS A 132 10.27 3.08 -0.52
C LYS A 132 9.93 2.91 -2.01
N ASP A 133 10.88 2.43 -2.81
CA ASP A 133 10.70 2.18 -4.23
C ASP A 133 9.63 1.11 -4.50
N ASN A 134 9.71 -0.03 -3.80
CA ASN A 134 8.76 -1.13 -3.95
C ASN A 134 7.35 -0.71 -3.52
N THR A 135 7.22 0.10 -2.46
CA THR A 135 5.94 0.66 -2.01
C THR A 135 5.35 1.60 -3.05
N CYS A 136 6.17 2.48 -3.64
CA CYS A 136 5.75 3.37 -4.72
C CYS A 136 5.35 2.60 -5.99
N GLN A 137 6.10 1.56 -6.36
CA GLN A 137 5.75 0.69 -7.49
C GLN A 137 4.46 -0.08 -7.23
N LEU A 138 4.23 -0.54 -6.00
CA LEU A 138 2.97 -1.18 -5.61
C LEU A 138 1.80 -0.21 -5.78
N ALA A 139 1.92 1.03 -5.31
CA ALA A 139 0.89 2.06 -5.47
C ALA A 139 0.58 2.33 -6.95
N LYS A 140 1.62 2.49 -7.80
CA LYS A 140 1.45 2.63 -9.26
C LYS A 140 0.70 1.44 -9.87
N ARG A 141 1.06 0.22 -9.49
CA ARG A 141 0.39 -1.01 -9.95
C ARG A 141 -1.06 -1.07 -9.47
N GLN A 142 -1.34 -0.66 -8.25
CA GLN A 142 -2.70 -0.63 -7.71
C GLN A 142 -3.59 0.36 -8.47
N ILE A 143 -3.10 1.57 -8.77
CA ILE A 143 -3.83 2.54 -9.61
C ILE A 143 -4.12 1.94 -10.98
N GLY A 144 -3.14 1.32 -11.64
CA GLY A 144 -3.36 0.66 -12.93
C GLY A 144 -4.43 -0.44 -12.88
N LYS A 145 -4.44 -1.25 -11.82
CA LYS A 145 -5.48 -2.27 -11.58
C LYS A 145 -6.86 -1.66 -11.38
N ILE A 146 -6.97 -0.56 -10.64
CA ILE A 146 -8.23 0.18 -10.42
C ILE A 146 -8.75 0.76 -11.75
N LEU A 147 -7.87 1.37 -12.55
CA LEU A 147 -8.24 1.87 -13.88
C LEU A 147 -8.71 0.75 -14.80
N ARG A 148 -8.14 -0.45 -14.69
CA ARG A 148 -8.62 -1.63 -15.41
C ARG A 148 -10.03 -2.04 -14.97
N LEU A 149 -10.33 -2.04 -13.66
CA LEU A 149 -11.69 -2.28 -13.15
C LEU A 149 -12.68 -1.25 -13.70
N LYS A 150 -12.31 0.03 -13.69
CA LYS A 150 -13.11 1.12 -14.26
C LYS A 150 -13.38 0.90 -15.76
N GLY A 151 -12.35 0.53 -16.52
CA GLY A 151 -12.49 0.18 -17.95
C GLY A 151 -13.36 -1.06 -18.19
N GLY A 152 -13.45 -1.96 -17.21
CA GLY A 152 -14.36 -3.11 -17.18
C GLY A 152 -15.81 -2.79 -16.85
N GLY A 153 -16.17 -1.51 -16.69
CA GLY A 153 -17.55 -1.07 -16.45
C GLY A 153 -17.94 -0.99 -14.97
N TRP A 154 -16.99 -1.07 -14.04
CA TRP A 154 -17.28 -0.85 -12.61
C TRP A 154 -17.53 0.64 -12.35
N ASP A 155 -18.67 0.99 -11.73
CA ASP A 155 -19.00 2.39 -11.37
C ASP A 155 -18.22 2.84 -10.13
N LEU A 156 -16.95 3.23 -10.33
CA LEU A 156 -16.09 3.72 -9.27
C LEU A 156 -16.34 5.20 -8.97
N ARG A 157 -16.85 5.49 -7.77
CA ARG A 157 -17.06 6.85 -7.27
C ARG A 157 -15.75 7.41 -6.72
N ARG A 158 -15.04 8.15 -7.56
CA ARG A 158 -13.75 8.75 -7.22
C ARG A 158 -13.90 9.86 -6.17
N LEU A 159 -13.08 9.80 -5.13
CA LEU A 159 -12.95 10.77 -4.04
C LEU A 159 -11.50 11.27 -4.05
N ASP A 160 -11.28 12.52 -4.42
CA ASP A 160 -9.93 13.08 -4.50
C ASP A 160 -9.47 13.49 -3.09
N ALA A 161 -8.46 12.78 -2.57
CA ALA A 161 -7.83 13.05 -1.28
C ALA A 161 -6.48 13.77 -1.44
N THR A 162 -6.12 14.22 -2.64
CA THR A 162 -4.79 14.80 -2.91
C THR A 162 -4.44 15.96 -1.99
N ASP A 163 -5.36 16.90 -1.75
CA ASP A 163 -5.06 18.07 -0.91
C ASP A 163 -4.93 17.69 0.57
N ALA A 164 -5.68 16.68 1.03
CA ALA A 164 -5.53 16.16 2.37
C ALA A 164 -4.13 15.57 2.53
N PHE A 165 -3.71 14.69 1.63
CA PHE A 165 -2.35 14.11 1.68
C PHE A 165 -1.26 15.17 1.53
N ARG A 166 -1.47 16.20 0.70
CA ARG A 166 -0.52 17.32 0.58
C ARG A 166 -0.37 18.07 1.90
N ALA A 167 -1.46 18.24 2.66
CA ALA A 167 -1.39 18.86 3.98
C ALA A 167 -0.56 18.02 4.97
N VAL A 168 -0.66 16.67 4.91
CA VAL A 168 0.15 15.75 5.76
C VAL A 168 1.63 15.75 5.39
N VAL A 169 1.94 15.86 4.10
CA VAL A 169 3.33 15.86 3.64
C VAL A 169 4.00 17.20 3.95
N ALA A 170 3.27 18.32 3.82
CA ALA A 170 3.77 19.64 4.16
C ALA A 170 4.07 19.83 5.66
N THR A 171 3.55 18.96 6.52
CA THR A 171 3.77 18.98 7.97
C THR A 171 5.18 18.48 8.28
N THR A 172 6.09 19.40 8.59
CA THR A 172 7.44 19.10 9.11
C THR A 172 7.56 19.30 10.63
N SER A 173 6.57 19.93 11.26
CA SER A 173 6.50 20.20 12.70
C SER A 173 5.15 19.74 13.26
N SER A 174 5.17 19.22 14.48
CA SER A 174 3.98 18.76 15.22
C SER A 174 3.12 19.94 15.72
N ASP A 175 2.76 20.86 14.82
CA ASP A 175 1.91 21.99 15.15
C ASP A 175 0.44 21.55 15.12
N GLU A 176 -0.30 21.82 16.21
CA GLU A 176 -1.71 21.42 16.36
C GLU A 176 -2.62 21.93 15.23
N ASP A 177 -2.23 23.04 14.59
CA ASP A 177 -2.99 23.67 13.50
C ASP A 177 -2.97 22.84 12.19
N ASP A 178 -1.91 22.08 11.95
CA ASP A 178 -1.77 21.29 10.73
C ASP A 178 -2.62 20.01 10.75
N GLY A 179 -2.73 19.37 11.92
CA GLY A 179 -3.65 18.24 12.12
C GLY A 179 -5.10 18.66 11.92
N LYS A 180 -5.45 19.85 12.39
CA LYS A 180 -6.77 20.45 12.16
C LYS A 180 -7.01 20.75 10.68
N ARG A 181 -6.04 21.33 9.98
CA ARG A 181 -6.12 21.63 8.55
C ARG A 181 -6.33 20.37 7.71
N TRP A 182 -5.57 19.30 7.98
CA TRP A 182 -5.75 18.01 7.32
C TRP A 182 -7.18 17.47 7.52
N SER A 183 -7.64 17.45 8.77
CA SER A 183 -8.96 16.94 9.15
C SER A 183 -10.08 17.71 8.44
N GLU A 184 -10.01 19.04 8.39
CA GLU A 184 -11.00 19.87 7.70
C GLU A 184 -11.04 19.62 6.18
N ILE A 185 -9.88 19.42 5.55
CA ILE A 185 -9.80 19.10 4.11
C ILE A 185 -10.38 17.71 3.84
N TRP A 186 -9.98 16.71 4.63
CA TRP A 186 -10.46 15.32 4.53
C TRP A 186 -11.98 15.24 4.71
N GLU A 187 -12.50 15.91 5.73
CA GLU A 187 -13.94 15.95 6.01
C GLU A 187 -14.71 16.54 4.83
N ARG A 188 -14.21 17.64 4.24
CA ARG A 188 -14.86 18.32 3.13
C ARG A 188 -14.78 17.56 1.81
N GLN A 189 -13.62 16.98 1.48
CA GLN A 189 -13.34 16.41 0.16
C GLN A 189 -13.59 14.90 0.07
N VAL A 190 -13.49 14.16 1.18
CA VAL A 190 -13.63 12.70 1.20
C VAL A 190 -14.88 12.30 1.98
N VAL A 191 -15.03 12.70 3.25
CA VAL A 191 -16.11 12.20 4.11
C VAL A 191 -17.47 12.68 3.62
N LYS A 192 -17.68 14.00 3.47
CA LYS A 192 -18.98 14.55 3.05
C LYS A 192 -19.44 14.00 1.70
N PRO A 193 -18.61 13.91 0.65
CA PRO A 193 -19.01 13.27 -0.61
C PRO A 193 -19.29 11.77 -0.47
N SER A 194 -18.50 11.04 0.31
CA SER A 194 -18.74 9.61 0.59
C SER A 194 -20.11 9.39 1.22
N VAL A 195 -20.45 10.17 2.25
CA VAL A 195 -21.75 10.08 2.94
C VAL A 195 -22.89 10.33 1.96
N LYS A 196 -22.77 11.32 1.07
CA LYS A 196 -23.81 11.60 0.06
C LYS A 196 -23.98 10.44 -0.92
N VAL A 197 -22.88 9.84 -1.36
CA VAL A 197 -22.90 8.68 -2.28
C VAL A 197 -23.54 7.47 -1.61
N VAL A 198 -23.12 7.15 -0.38
CA VAL A 198 -23.65 6.00 0.37
C VAL A 198 -25.12 6.20 0.72
N LYS A 199 -25.53 7.40 1.15
CA LYS A 199 -26.95 7.68 1.44
C LYS A 199 -27.84 7.42 0.22
N ARG A 200 -27.45 7.96 -0.95
CA ARG A 200 -28.19 7.72 -2.19
C ARG A 200 -28.30 6.22 -2.51
N PHE A 201 -27.21 5.49 -2.36
CA PHE A 201 -27.18 4.06 -2.60
C PHE A 201 -28.06 3.24 -1.63
N LEU A 202 -28.22 3.69 -0.38
CA LEU A 202 -29.07 3.03 0.61
C LEU A 202 -30.56 3.42 0.51
N GLU A 203 -30.85 4.53 -0.15
CA GLU A 203 -32.21 5.04 -0.39
C GLU A 203 -32.81 4.51 -1.71
N GLU A 204 -32.00 3.84 -2.54
CA GLU A 204 -32.39 3.09 -3.74
C GLU A 204 -32.87 1.67 -3.42
#